data_AF-A0A7C7W448-F1
#
_entry.id   AF-A0A7C7W448-F1
#
_cell.length_a   1.000
_cell.length_b   1.000
_cell.length_c   1.000
_cell.angle_alpha   90.00
_cell.angle_beta   90.00
_cell.angle_gamma   90.00
#
_symmetry.space_group_name_H-M   'P 1'
#
loop_
_entity.id
_entity.type
_entity.pdbx_description
1 polymer ?
#
loop_
_entity_poly.entity_id
_entity_poly.type
_entity_poly.pdbx_seq_one_letter_code
_entity_poly.pdbx_strand_id
1 'polypeptide(L)' 'MARERSIRTEGVILRHSDFGEADRLLTVFTRNLGKVRVIAKG' A
#
# COMPACT_ATOMS: atom_id res chain seq x y z
N MET A 1 13.50 7.77 -21.76
CA MET A 1 12.48 6.71 -21.62
C MET A 1 11.85 6.84 -20.25
N ALA A 2 10.52 6.86 -20.13
CA ALA A 2 9.84 7.01 -18.83
C ALA A 2 9.94 5.70 -18.03
N ARG A 3 10.33 5.77 -16.76
CA ARG A 3 10.37 4.59 -15.87
C ARG A 3 8.95 4.28 -15.40
N GLU A 4 8.56 3.01 -15.52
CA GLU A 4 7.31 2.52 -14.97
C GLU A 4 7.30 2.68 -13.43
N ARG A 5 6.22 3.27 -12.90
CA ARG A 5 6.07 3.60 -11.46
C ARG A 5 5.08 2.66 -10.74
N SER A 6 4.54 1.67 -11.44
CA SER A 6 3.68 0.63 -10.89
C SER A 6 4.56 -0.54 -10.40
N ILE A 7 4.19 -1.10 -9.25
CA ILE A 7 4.84 -2.30 -8.70
C ILE A 7 3.74 -3.30 -8.37
N ARG A 8 3.79 -4.47 -8.99
CA ARG A 8 2.93 -5.59 -8.62
C ARG A 8 3.67 -6.48 -7.62
N THR A 9 3.11 -6.65 -6.43
CA THR A 9 3.67 -7.54 -5.40
C THR A 9 2.56 -8.07 -4.50
N GLU A 10 2.80 -9.22 -3.89
CA GLU A 10 1.92 -9.79 -2.88
C GLU A 10 2.27 -9.23 -1.50
N GLY A 11 1.27 -9.08 -0.63
CA GLY A 11 1.47 -8.63 0.74
C GLY A 11 0.29 -8.89 1.65
N VAL A 12 0.54 -8.77 2.95
CA VAL A 12 -0.45 -8.93 4.02
C VAL A 12 -0.64 -7.61 4.77
N ILE A 13 -1.88 -7.29 5.12
CA ILE A 13 -2.19 -6.09 5.91
C ILE A 13 -1.85 -6.36 7.38
N LEU A 14 -0.99 -5.53 7.95
CA LEU A 14 -0.62 -5.60 9.37
C LEU A 14 -1.46 -4.65 10.23
N ARG A 15 -1.83 -3.48 9.68
CA ARG A 15 -2.63 -2.45 10.36
C ARG A 15 -3.35 -1.61 9.31
N HIS A 16 -4.55 -1.14 9.66
CA HIS A 16 -5.26 -0.10 8.91
C HIS A 16 -5.76 1.00 9.85
N SER A 17 -5.95 2.19 9.30
CA SER A 17 -6.67 3.30 9.94
C SER A 17 -7.38 4.12 8.87
N ASP A 18 -8.42 4.85 9.25
CA ASP A 18 -9.08 5.77 8.33
C ASP A 18 -8.15 6.94 8.00
N PHE A 19 -8.07 7.30 6.73
CA PHE A 19 -7.31 8.46 6.23
C PHE A 19 -8.25 9.60 5.82
N GLY A 20 -9.49 9.25 5.45
CA GLY A 20 -10.61 10.15 5.18
C GLY A 20 -11.91 9.36 5.28
N GLU A 21 -13.00 9.89 4.73
CA GLU A 21 -14.30 9.20 4.77
C GLU A 21 -14.31 7.87 4.00
N ALA A 22 -13.58 7.82 2.87
CA ALA A 22 -13.53 6.63 2.01
C ALA A 22 -12.12 6.04 1.86
N ASP A 23 -11.09 6.84 2.16
CA ASP A 23 -9.69 6.44 2.06
C ASP A 23 -9.20 5.76 3.34
N ARG A 24 -8.35 4.74 3.17
CA ARG A 24 -7.69 4.04 4.28
C ARG A 24 -6.18 4.10 4.17
N LEU A 25 -5.51 4.28 5.29
CA LEU A 25 -4.06 4.16 5.42
C LEU A 25 -3.71 2.74 5.86
N LEU A 26 -2.99 2.01 5.02
CA LEU A 26 -2.62 0.61 5.26
C LEU A 26 -1.13 0.48 5.55
N THR A 27 -0.79 -0.32 6.55
CA THR A 27 0.56 -0.86 6.74
C THR A 27 0.58 -2.27 6.18
N VAL A 28 1.35 -2.49 5.11
CA VAL A 28 1.40 -3.75 4.38
C VAL A 28 2.81 -4.32 4.48
N PHE A 29 2.93 -5.60 4.83
CA PHE A 29 4.17 -6.34 4.66
C PHE A 29 4.13 -7.07 3.31
N THR A 30 5.04 -6.71 2.42
CA THR A 30 5.09 -7.21 1.04
C THR A 30 6.26 -8.16 0.83
N ARG A 31 6.15 -9.06 -0.14
CA ARG A 31 7.23 -9.99 -0.49
C ARG A 31 8.49 -9.28 -0.97
N ASN A 32 8.35 -8.22 -1.79
CA ASN A 32 9.49 -7.61 -2.50
C ASN A 32 9.93 -6.24 -1.96
N LEU A 33 9.08 -5.53 -1.20
CA LEU A 33 9.38 -4.19 -0.69
C LEU A 33 9.48 -4.15 0.85
N GLY A 34 9.29 -5.29 1.52
CA GLY A 34 9.19 -5.35 2.97
C GLY A 34 7.97 -4.59 3.49
N LYS A 35 8.13 -3.95 4.64
CA LYS A 35 7.04 -3.19 5.30
C LYS A 35 6.89 -1.81 4.67
N VAL A 36 5.73 -1.54 4.10
CA VAL A 36 5.40 -0.27 3.45
C VAL A 36 4.10 0.31 3.98
N ARG A 37 3.93 1.63 3.84
CA ARG A 37 2.67 2.33 4.10
C ARG A 37 2.08 2.79 2.78
N VAL A 38 0.80 2.52 2.56
CA VAL A 38 0.07 2.87 1.34
C VAL A 38 -1.28 3.49 1.68
N ILE A 39 -1.77 4.36 0.81
CA ILE A 39 -3.15 4.86 0.87
C ILE A 39 -3.97 3.99 -0.09
N ALA A 40 -4.96 3.29 0.45
CA ALA A 40 -6.01 2.65 -0.33
C ALA A 40 -7.10 3.68 -0.59
N LYS A 41 -7.26 4.05 -1.86
CA LYS A 41 -8.32 4.97 -2.32
C LYS A 41 -9.63 4.22 -2.46
N GLY A 42 -10.73 4.82 -2.04
CA GLY A 42 -12.09 4.26 -2.06
C GLY A 42 -13.13 5.34 -2.27
#